data_AF-A0A3C1ZI61-F1
#
_entry.id   AF-A0A3C1ZI61-F1
#
_cell.length_a   1.000
_cell.length_b   1.000
_cell.length_c   1.000
_cell.angle_alpha   90.00
_cell.angle_beta   90.00
_cell.angle_gamma   90.00
#
_symmetry.space_group_name_H-M   'P 1'
#
loop_
_entity.id
_entity.type
_entity.pdbx_description
1 polymer ?
#
loop_
_entity_poly.entity_id
_entity_poly.type
_entity_poly.pdbx_seq_one_letter_code
_entity_poly.pdbx_strand_id
1 'polypeptide(L)' 'MRDGRMIGAHQVADVDRQTISNEMVGREVLLSVRKDKAKAGEKVLVAKDLSYIDDFGIAALDHVSLALRKGEILG' A
#
# COMPACT_ATOMS: atom_id res chain seq x y z
N MET A 1 5.34 -20.25 7.00
CA MET A 1 5.81 -20.49 8.38
C MET A 1 5.33 -19.31 9.22
N ARG A 2 4.67 -19.54 10.35
CA ARG A 2 4.18 -18.50 11.28
C ARG A 2 4.66 -18.84 12.68
N ASP A 3 5.14 -17.85 13.42
CA ASP A 3 5.72 -18.03 14.76
C ASP A 3 6.82 -19.11 14.81
N GLY A 4 7.62 -19.22 13.75
CA GLY A 4 8.68 -20.23 13.62
C GLY A 4 8.19 -21.66 13.37
N ARG A 5 6.90 -21.87 13.09
CA ARG A 5 6.31 -23.19 12.81
C ARG A 5 5.71 -23.27 11.41
N MET A 6 5.85 -24.43 10.76
CA MET A 6 5.23 -24.68 9.47
C MET A 6 3.71 -24.76 9.66
N ILE A 7 2.96 -23.85 9.01
CA ILE A 7 1.51 -23.71 9.15
C ILE A 7 0.72 -24.35 8.00
N GLY A 8 1.40 -24.81 6.94
CA GLY A 8 0.78 -25.42 5.77
C GLY A 8 1.82 -25.74 4.70
N ALA A 9 1.60 -26.82 3.97
CA ALA A 9 2.35 -27.22 2.78
C ALA A 9 1.35 -27.81 1.78
N HIS A 10 1.12 -27.09 0.68
CA HIS A 10 0.07 -27.43 -0.29
C HIS A 10 0.67 -27.61 -1.68
N GLN A 11 0.09 -28.51 -2.47
CA GLN A 11 0.36 -28.54 -3.91
C GLN A 11 -0.30 -27.31 -4.55
N VAL A 12 0.39 -26.70 -5.53
CA VAL A 12 -0.10 -25.46 -6.18
C VAL A 12 -1.47 -25.66 -6.85
N ALA A 13 -1.76 -26.88 -7.29
CA ALA A 13 -3.04 -27.24 -7.91
C ALA A 13 -4.22 -27.25 -6.92
N ASP A 14 -3.95 -27.45 -5.63
CA ASP A 14 -4.97 -27.72 -4.60
C ASP A 14 -5.20 -26.51 -3.68
N VAL A 15 -4.58 -25.36 -3.97
CA VAL A 15 -4.61 -24.18 -3.09
C VAL A 15 -5.13 -22.93 -3.78
N ASP A 16 -6.02 -22.22 -3.09
CA ASP A 16 -6.56 -20.95 -3.55
C ASP A 16 -6.08 -19.75 -2.69
N ARG A 17 -6.31 -18.54 -3.21
CA ARG A 17 -5.89 -17.29 -2.53
C ARG A 17 -6.57 -17.09 -1.17
N GLN A 18 -7.79 -17.60 -1.03
CA GLN A 18 -8.60 -17.45 0.17
C GLN A 18 -8.04 -18.30 1.32
N THR A 19 -7.70 -19.55 1.01
CA THR A 19 -7.10 -20.53 1.93
C THR A 19 -5.76 -20.03 2.44
N ILE A 20 -4.89 -19.56 1.53
CA ILE A 20 -3.59 -18.97 1.91
C ILE A 20 -3.79 -17.77 2.85
N SER A 21 -4.71 -16.86 2.52
CA SER A 21 -4.97 -15.67 3.33
C SER A 21 -5.48 -16.02 4.73
N ASN A 22 -6.34 -17.02 4.83
CA ASN A 22 -6.87 -17.51 6.11
C ASN A 22 -5.77 -18.15 6.97
N GLU A 23 -4.88 -18.95 6.38
CA GLU A 23 -3.75 -19.57 7.09
C GLU A 23 -2.72 -18.54 7.58
N MET A 24 -2.44 -17.50 6.78
CA MET A 24 -1.53 -16.42 7.17
C MET A 24 -2.06 -15.64 8.38
N VAL A 25 -3.35 -15.29 8.39
CA VAL A 25 -3.95 -14.46 9.45
C VAL A 25 -4.48 -15.30 10.63
N GLY A 26 -4.78 -16.59 10.43
CA GLY A 26 -5.31 -17.51 11.44
C GLY A 26 -6.80 -17.32 11.73
N ARG A 27 -7.53 -16.68 10.81
CA ARG A 27 -8.98 -16.47 10.85
C ARG A 27 -9.52 -16.33 9.43
N GLU A 28 -10.82 -16.52 9.26
CA GLU A 28 -11.48 -16.28 7.99
C GLU A 28 -11.38 -14.81 7.57
N VAL A 29 -10.87 -14.55 6.37
CA VAL A 29 -10.66 -13.21 5.81
C VAL A 29 -11.69 -12.95 4.73
N LEU A 30 -12.54 -11.94 4.89
CA LEU A 30 -13.37 -11.46 3.78
C LEU A 30 -12.48 -10.69 2.78
N LEU A 31 -12.14 -11.32 1.65
CA LEU A 31 -11.32 -10.69 0.58
C LEU A 31 -12.05 -9.54 -0.13
N SER A 32 -13.38 -9.52 -0.08
CA SER A 32 -14.21 -8.55 -0.79
C SER A 32 -14.71 -7.45 0.13
N VAL A 33 -13.92 -6.39 0.26
CA VAL A 33 -14.40 -5.12 0.80
C VAL A 33 -15.10 -4.36 -0.34
N ARG A 34 -16.44 -4.21 -0.26
CA ARG A 34 -17.14 -3.21 -1.09
C ARG A 34 -16.72 -1.83 -0.62
N LYS A 35 -15.73 -1.25 -1.29
CA LYS A 35 -15.37 0.16 -1.11
C LYS A 35 -16.22 0.98 -2.08
N ASP A 36 -17.05 1.87 -1.56
CA ASP A 36 -17.68 2.89 -2.38
C ASP A 36 -16.59 3.75 -3.04
N LYS A 37 -16.89 4.33 -4.21
CA LYS A 37 -15.94 5.25 -4.88
C LYS A 37 -15.61 6.39 -3.90
N ALA A 38 -14.35 6.51 -3.55
CA ALA A 38 -13.88 7.60 -2.69
C ALA A 38 -14.21 8.94 -3.35
N LYS A 39 -14.93 9.81 -2.63
CA LYS A 39 -15.14 11.19 -3.03
C LYS A 39 -13.90 11.97 -2.61
N ALA A 40 -13.04 12.27 -3.58
CA ALA A 40 -11.84 13.05 -3.36
C ALA A 40 -12.20 14.39 -2.70
N GLY A 41 -11.74 14.63 -1.48
CA GLY A 41 -11.99 15.87 -0.77
C GLY A 41 -11.16 17.04 -1.30
N GLU A 42 -11.11 18.12 -0.52
CA GLU A 42 -10.27 19.27 -0.80
C GLU A 42 -8.77 18.90 -0.83
N LYS A 43 -7.96 19.66 -1.57
CA LYS A 43 -6.51 19.52 -1.53
C LYS A 43 -6.03 19.99 -0.16
N VAL A 44 -5.42 19.09 0.61
CA VAL A 44 -4.92 19.37 1.96
C VAL A 44 -3.42 19.62 1.98
N LEU A 45 -2.70 19.11 0.98
CA LEU A 45 -1.28 19.38 0.77
C LEU A 45 -1.04 19.63 -0.71
N VAL A 46 -0.28 20.67 -1.02
CA VAL A 46 0.12 21.02 -2.39
C VAL A 46 1.58 21.44 -2.36
N ALA A 47 2.45 20.70 -3.05
CA ALA A 47 3.79 21.12 -3.37
C ALA A 47 3.85 21.42 -4.87
N LYS A 48 4.44 22.56 -5.22
CA LYS A 48 4.62 22.98 -6.61
C LYS A 48 6.08 23.28 -6.82
N ASP A 49 6.62 22.74 -7.91
CA ASP A 49 7.96 23.04 -8.41
C ASP A 49 9.04 22.96 -7.32
N LEU A 50 8.97 21.91 -6.50
CA LEU A 50 9.89 21.72 -5.38
C LEU A 50 11.21 21.15 -5.91
N SER A 51 12.27 21.95 -5.77
CA SER A 51 13.64 21.58 -6.09
C SER A 51 14.52 21.71 -4.85
N TYR A 52 15.43 20.76 -4.66
CA TYR A 52 16.34 20.71 -3.53
C TYR A 52 17.64 20.05 -3.95
N ILE A 53 18.75 20.73 -3.65
CA ILE A 53 20.11 20.23 -3.87
C ILE A 53 20.69 19.96 -2.48
N ASP A 54 21.23 18.76 -2.27
CA ASP A 54 21.87 18.40 -1.01
C ASP A 54 23.29 18.98 -0.87
N ASP A 55 23.92 18.74 0.28
CA ASP A 55 25.27 19.23 0.57
C ASP A 55 26.35 18.64 -0.35
N PHE A 56 26.05 17.57 -1.10
CA PHE A 56 26.94 16.95 -2.08
C PHE A 56 26.71 17.50 -3.50
N GLY A 57 25.82 18.48 -3.66
CA GLY A 57 25.50 19.06 -4.97
C GLY A 57 24.56 18.18 -5.81
N ILE A 58 23.90 17.18 -5.21
CA ILE A 58 22.99 16.28 -5.90
C ILE A 58 21.58 16.84 -5.80
N ALA A 59 20.87 16.91 -6.94
CA ALA A 59 19.45 17.25 -6.97
C ALA A 59 18.63 16.12 -6.32
N ALA A 60 18.36 16.26 -5.03
CA ALA A 60 17.52 15.34 -4.26
C ALA A 60 16.02 15.55 -4.54
N LEU A 61 15.63 16.75 -4.97
CA LEU A 61 14.34 17.03 -5.60
C LEU A 61 14.57 17.87 -6.85
N ASP A 62 13.93 17.51 -7.96
CA ASP A 62 14.06 18.18 -9.25
C ASP A 62 12.67 18.55 -9.80
N HIS A 63 12.28 19.81 -9.61
CA HIS A 63 11.03 20.39 -10.12
C HIS A 63 9.77 19.55 -9.82
N VAL A 64 9.68 18.98 -8.62
CA VAL A 64 8.62 18.04 -8.25
C VAL A 64 7.34 18.77 -7.87
N SER A 65 6.21 18.38 -8.46
CA SER A 65 4.88 18.91 -8.13
C SER A 65 3.92 17.79 -7.74
N LEU A 66 3.26 17.92 -6.59
CA LEU A 66 2.27 16.95 -6.11
C LEU A 66 1.15 17.62 -5.30
N ALA A 67 -0.02 16.99 -5.30
CA ALA A 67 -1.15 17.43 -4.49
C ALA A 67 -1.81 16.22 -3.83
N LEU A 68 -2.02 16.28 -2.53
CA LEU A 68 -2.72 15.28 -1.74
C LEU A 68 -4.10 15.80 -1.37
N ARG A 69 -5.13 14.98 -1.60
CA ARG A 69 -6.52 15.31 -1.25
C ARG A 69 -6.93 14.67 0.07
N LYS A 70 -7.89 15.29 0.76
CA LYS A 70 -8.44 14.76 2.01
C LYS A 70 -9.01 13.35 1.78
N GLY A 71 -8.56 12.39 2.61
CA GLY A 71 -8.96 10.99 2.52
C GLY A 71 -8.17 10.15 1.51
N GLU A 72 -7.19 10.74 0.83
CA GLU A 72 -6.24 10.03 -0.03
C GLU A 72 -5.07 9.48 0.81
N ILE A 73 -4.64 8.24 0.51
CA ILE A 73 -3.44 7.63 1.08
C ILE A 73 -2.41 7.59 -0.05
N LEU A 74 -1.29 8.28 0.16
CA LEU A 74 -0.14 8.30 -0.74
C LEU A 74 1.00 7.52 -0.08
N GLY A 75 1.56 6.54 -0.78
CA GLY A 75 2.62 5.67 -0.28
C GLY A 75 3.37 5.02 -1.42
#